data_AF-A0A965TEH6-F1
#
_entry.id   AF-A0A965TEH6-F1
#
_cell.length_a   1.000
_cell.length_b   1.000
_cell.length_c   1.000
_cell.angle_alpha   90.00
_cell.angle_beta   90.00
_cell.angle_gamma   90.00
#
_symmetry.space_group_name_H-M   'P 1'
#
loop_
_entity.id
_entity.type
_entity.pdbx_description
1 polymer ?
#
loop_
_entity_poly.entity_id
_entity_poly.type
_entity_poly.pdbx_seq_one_letter_code
_entity_poly.pdbx_strand_id
1 'polypeptide(L)' 'IYDRHIPLAEEVIAKEPFDAPKLIIDPSVKDFYAFTVDSFRLENYNYHNLGKKIPVAV' A
#
# COMPACT_ATOMS: atom_id res chain seq x y z
N ILE A 1 -10.04 10.53 11.23
CA ILE A 1 -8.56 10.50 11.42
C ILE A 1 -8.33 10.81 12.91
N TYR A 2 -7.53 10.03 13.64
CA TYR A 2 -7.20 10.38 15.03
C TYR A 2 -6.40 11.69 15.07
N ASP A 3 -6.57 12.53 16.08
CA ASP A 3 -5.90 13.84 16.13
C ASP A 3 -4.38 13.74 15.95
N ARG A 4 -3.76 12.73 16.56
CA ARG A 4 -2.32 12.43 16.43
C ARG A 4 -1.86 12.02 15.03
N HIS A 5 -2.78 11.71 14.12
CA HIS A 5 -2.50 11.37 12.72
C HIS A 5 -2.71 12.55 11.77
N ILE A 6 -3.42 13.60 12.19
CA ILE A 6 -3.74 14.74 11.32
C ILE A 6 -2.48 15.36 10.69
N PRO A 7 -1.42 15.71 11.46
CA PRO A 7 -0.24 16.34 10.86
C PRO A 7 0.47 15.46 9.81
N LEU A 8 0.44 14.14 10.01
CA LEU A 8 1.05 13.20 9.07
C LEU A 8 0.21 13.01 7.81
N ALA A 9 -1.12 13.01 7.95
CA ALA A 9 -2.04 12.93 6.82
C ALA A 9 -1.91 14.17 5.92
N GLU A 10 -1.83 15.36 6.51
CA GLU A 10 -1.57 16.62 5.78
C GLU A 10 -0.23 16.56 5.02
N GLU A 11 0.84 16.05 5.64
CA GLU A 11 2.13 15.85 4.97
C GLU A 11 2.02 14.91 3.75
N VAL A 12 1.28 13.80 3.87
CA VAL A 12 1.11 12.82 2.79
C VAL A 12 0.26 13.38 1.64
N ILE A 13 -0.84 14.06 1.96
CA ILE A 13 -1.76 14.64 0.96
C ILE A 13 -1.07 15.72 0.13
N ALA A 14 -0.11 16.44 0.72
CA ALA A 14 0.65 17.47 0.01
C ALA A 14 1.71 16.90 -0.98
N LYS A 15 1.99 15.59 -0.96
CA LYS A 15 2.97 14.98 -1.88
C LYS A 15 2.35 14.74 -3.25
N GLU A 16 3.15 14.95 -4.30
CA GLU A 16 2.74 14.63 -5.66
C GLU A 16 2.43 13.13 -5.79
N PRO A 17 1.25 12.74 -6.30
CA PRO A 17 0.92 11.34 -6.54
C PRO A 17 1.85 10.72 -7.60
N PHE A 18 2.19 9.45 -7.43
CA PHE A 18 2.79 8.66 -8.50
C PHE A 18 1.71 7.93 -9.30
N ASP A 19 2.08 7.48 -10.51
CA ASP A 19 1.24 6.58 -11.28
C ASP A 19 0.85 5.33 -10.48
N ALA A 20 -0.37 4.86 -10.70
CA ALA A 20 -0.87 3.67 -10.01
C ALA A 20 -0.07 2.42 -10.41
N PRO A 21 0.28 1.54 -9.46
CA PRO A 21 0.92 0.28 -9.77
C PRO A 21 -0.07 -0.67 -10.47
N LYS A 22 0.48 -1.74 -11.07
CA LYS A 22 -0.32 -2.83 -11.62
C LYS A 22 -0.20 -4.07 -10.75
N LEU A 23 -1.32 -4.52 -10.19
CA LEU A 23 -1.40 -5.80 -9.50
C LEU A 23 -1.66 -6.91 -10.52
N ILE A 24 -0.74 -7.86 -10.59
CA ILE A 24 -0.86 -9.09 -11.37
C ILE A 24 -1.15 -10.24 -10.42
N ILE A 25 -2.21 -10.99 -10.72
CA ILE A 25 -2.59 -12.21 -10.00
C ILE A 25 -2.45 -13.37 -10.98
N ASP A 26 -1.81 -14.46 -10.55
CA ASP A 26 -1.70 -15.68 -11.36
C ASP A 26 -3.08 -16.21 -11.75
N PRO A 27 -3.46 -16.17 -13.04
CA PRO A 27 -4.79 -16.57 -13.47
C PRO A 27 -4.98 -18.10 -13.47
N SER A 28 -3.91 -18.88 -13.28
CA SER A 28 -3.98 -20.35 -13.27
C SER A 28 -4.53 -20.89 -11.94
N VAL A 29 -4.41 -20.14 -10.83
CA VAL A 29 -4.95 -20.53 -9.53
C VAL A 29 -6.47 -20.35 -9.53
N LYS A 30 -7.21 -21.44 -9.27
CA LYS A 30 -8.69 -21.46 -9.30
C LYS A 30 -9.34 -21.72 -7.93
N ASP A 31 -8.55 -22.06 -6.92
CA ASP A 31 -9.00 -22.23 -5.54
C ASP A 31 -8.51 -21.05 -4.70
N PHE A 32 -9.45 -20.41 -3.99
CA PHE A 32 -9.18 -19.27 -3.12
C PHE A 32 -8.11 -19.58 -2.06
N TYR A 33 -8.09 -20.80 -1.52
CA TYR A 33 -7.15 -21.18 -0.48
C TYR A 33 -5.81 -21.68 -1.01
N ALA A 34 -5.66 -21.82 -2.33
CA ALA A 34 -4.42 -22.26 -2.98
C ALA A 34 -3.48 -21.11 -3.34
N PHE A 35 -3.90 -19.85 -3.16
CA PHE A 35 -3.03 -18.69 -3.37
C PHE A 35 -1.85 -18.70 -2.39
N THR A 36 -0.66 -18.38 -2.91
CA THR A 36 0.56 -18.13 -2.12
C THR A 36 1.07 -16.72 -2.41
N VAL A 37 2.11 -16.27 -1.69
CA VAL A 37 2.75 -14.98 -1.95
C VAL A 37 3.24 -14.87 -3.40
N ASP A 38 3.73 -15.98 -3.97
CA ASP A 38 4.27 -16.02 -5.34
C ASP A 38 3.18 -15.88 -6.42
N SER A 39 1.90 -16.05 -6.06
CA SER A 39 0.77 -15.84 -6.98
C SER A 39 0.52 -14.37 -7.29
N PHE A 40 1.18 -13.44 -6.59
CA PHE A 40 0.97 -12.00 -6.73
C PHE A 40 2.26 -11.30 -7.15
N ARG A 41 2.14 -10.35 -8.08
CA ARG A 41 3.24 -9.42 -8.41
C ARG A 41 2.69 -8.01 -8.47
N LEU A 42 3.44 -7.06 -7.92
CA LEU A 42 3.11 -5.64 -7.99
C LEU A 42 4.15 -4.94 -8.87
N GLU A 43 3.73 -4.57 -10.07
CA GLU A 43 4.59 -3.92 -11.06
C GLU A 43 4.49 -2.40 -10.95
N ASN A 44 5.62 -1.72 -11.19
CA ASN A 44 5.74 -0.25 -11.18
C ASN A 44 5.30 0.41 -9.86
N TYR A 45 5.53 -0.25 -8.73
CA TYR A 45 5.20 0.30 -7.42
C TYR A 45 6.23 1.35 -6.97
N ASN A 46 5.82 2.61 -7.05
CA ASN A 46 6.56 3.75 -6.50
C ASN A 46 5.83 4.28 -5.27
N TYR A 47 6.58 4.66 -4.24
CA TYR A 47 6.01 5.15 -2.99
C TYR A 47 6.90 6.22 -2.35
N HIS A 48 6.27 7.12 -1.59
CA HIS A 48 6.98 8.10 -0.78
C HIS A 48 7.44 7.46 0.52
N ASN A 49 8.73 7.60 0.86
CA ASN A 49 9.20 7.18 2.17
C ASN A 49 8.55 8.07 3.26
N LEU A 50 7.96 7.43 4.27
CA LEU A 50 7.27 8.12 5.37
C LEU A 50 8.23 8.54 6.49
N GLY A 51 9.35 7.84 6.67
CA GLY A 51 10.37 8.15 7.68
C GLY A 51 9.93 8.08 9.16
N LYS A 52 8.64 7.84 9.42
CA LYS A 52 8.00 7.90 10.75
C LYS A 52 7.05 6.70 10.88
N LYS A 53 6.87 6.20 12.11
CA LYS A 53 5.84 5.18 12.40
C LYS A 53 4.49 5.84 12.67
N ILE A 54 3.41 5.24 12.16
CA ILE A 54 2.04 5.68 12.46
C ILE A 54 1.58 5.00 13.76
N PRO A 55 1.18 5.75 14.81
CA PRO A 55 0.78 5.15 16.08
C PRO A 55 -0.60 4.49 16.00
N VAL A 56 -0.67 3.20 16.33
CA VAL A 56 -1.93 2.43 16.39
C VAL A 56 -2.73 2.82 17.63
N ALA A 57 -4.05 2.91 17.52
CA ALA A 57 -4.91 3.15 18.68
C ALA A 57 -5.08 1.84 19.44
N VAL A 58 -4.92 1.92 20.77
CA VAL A 58 -5.20 0.84 21.71
C VAL A 58 -6.60 1.06 22.25
#